data_AF-A0A356E8R8-F1
#
_entry.id   AF-A0A356E8R8-F1
#
_cell.length_a   1.000
_cell.length_b   1.000
_cell.length_c   1.000
_cell.angle_alpha   90.00
_cell.angle_beta   90.00
_cell.angle_gamma   90.00
#
_symmetry.space_group_name_H-M   'P 1'
#
loop_
_entity.id
_entity.type
_entity.pdbx_description
1 polymer ?
#
loop_
_entity_poly.entity_id
_entity_poly.type
_entity_poly.pdbx_seq_one_letter_code
_entity_poly.pdbx_strand_id
1 'polypeptide(L)'
;GPTTSMRMEKFEKEFIRQTGVKLIVGKGGMGIGTMEGCRDYKALHCVFPAGCAVLAAECVEEVVDAQWKDLGMPETLWMCKVKEFGPLIVSIDTHGRNIFEENKLEFNKKKEAVIEEICKHVDFIK
;
A
#
# COMPACT_ATOMS: atom_id res chain seq x y z
N GLY A 1 -2.43 5.96 -10.19
CA GLY A 1 -2.74 5.95 -8.75
C GLY A 1 -2.47 4.57 -8.16
N PRO A 2 -2.26 4.44 -6.83
CA PRO A 2 -1.89 3.16 -6.22
C PRO A 2 -3.02 2.14 -6.26
N THR A 3 -2.67 0.85 -6.19
CA THR A 3 -3.62 -0.26 -6.09
C THR A 3 -3.45 -1.03 -4.78
N THR A 4 -4.39 -1.92 -4.46
CA THR A 4 -4.41 -2.63 -3.16
C THR A 4 -3.20 -3.53 -3.00
N SER A 5 -2.31 -3.21 -2.05
CA SER A 5 -1.03 -3.91 -1.85
C SER A 5 -1.21 -5.36 -1.43
N MET A 6 -2.24 -5.66 -0.63
CA MET A 6 -2.52 -7.01 -0.12
C MET A 6 -2.56 -8.12 -1.20
N ARG A 7 -2.85 -7.79 -2.46
CA ARG A 7 -2.82 -8.78 -3.56
C ARG A 7 -1.41 -9.34 -3.83
N MET A 8 -0.36 -8.60 -3.47
CA MET A 8 1.04 -8.99 -3.66
C MET A 8 1.70 -9.61 -2.42
N GLU A 9 1.00 -9.66 -1.28
CA GLU A 9 1.53 -10.14 0.00
C GLU A 9 2.22 -11.51 -0.08
N LYS A 10 1.63 -12.44 -0.83
CA LYS A 10 2.19 -13.80 -0.98
C LYS A 10 3.53 -13.85 -1.72
N PHE A 11 3.91 -12.80 -2.43
CA PHE A 11 5.13 -12.72 -3.23
C PHE A 11 6.15 -11.75 -2.65
N GLU A 12 5.71 -10.78 -1.85
CA GLU A 12 6.48 -9.58 -1.53
C GLU A 12 7.82 -9.88 -0.85
N LYS A 13 7.85 -10.77 0.14
CA LYS A 13 9.09 -11.13 0.85
C LYS A 13 10.18 -11.62 -0.10
N GLU A 14 9.79 -12.53 -0.99
CA GLU A 14 10.70 -13.14 -1.95
C GLU A 14 11.07 -12.14 -3.06
N PHE A 15 10.11 -11.32 -3.48
CA PHE A 15 10.34 -10.25 -4.45
C PHE A 15 11.37 -9.24 -3.93
N ILE A 16 11.26 -8.80 -2.68
CA ILE A 16 12.25 -7.91 -2.04
C ILE A 16 13.62 -8.57 -2.02
N ARG A 17 13.69 -9.85 -1.63
CA ARG A 17 14.94 -10.60 -1.57
C ARG A 17 15.63 -10.69 -2.93
N GLN A 18 14.89 -10.99 -4.00
CA GLN A 18 15.44 -11.20 -5.33
C GLN A 18 15.79 -9.90 -6.06
N THR A 19 14.95 -8.87 -5.93
CA THR A 19 15.11 -7.62 -6.69
C THR A 19 15.94 -6.58 -5.95
N GLY A 20 16.03 -6.66 -4.62
CA GLY A 20 16.69 -5.66 -3.80
C GLY A 20 15.92 -4.34 -3.67
N VAL A 21 14.66 -4.29 -4.09
CA VAL A 21 13.81 -3.09 -3.97
C VAL A 21 13.78 -2.57 -2.53
N LYS A 22 13.84 -1.24 -2.37
CA LYS A 22 13.93 -0.57 -1.05
C LYS A 22 12.68 0.19 -0.66
N LEU A 23 11.80 0.47 -1.61
CA LEU A 23 10.57 1.20 -1.39
C LEU A 23 9.46 0.58 -2.23
N ILE A 24 8.39 0.18 -1.56
CA ILE A 24 7.17 -0.33 -2.17
C ILE A 24 6.09 0.70 -1.89
N VAL A 25 5.30 1.06 -2.91
CA VAL A 25 4.22 2.05 -2.78
C VAL A 25 2.91 1.44 -3.25
N GLY A 26 1.88 1.52 -2.41
CA GLY A 26 0.55 1.04 -2.75
C GLY A 26 -0.55 1.70 -1.94
N LYS A 27 -1.68 0.99 -1.77
CA LYS A 27 -2.77 1.40 -0.88
C LYS A 27 -3.24 0.24 0.00
N GLY A 28 -3.72 0.58 1.19
CA GLY A 28 -4.07 -0.39 2.21
C GLY A 28 -2.83 -0.98 2.90
N GLY A 29 -3.04 -2.01 3.70
CA GLY A 29 -1.95 -2.69 4.41
C GLY A 29 -1.38 -3.89 3.67
N MET A 30 -0.27 -4.38 4.21
CA MET A 30 0.33 -5.68 3.89
C MET A 30 0.54 -6.46 5.19
N GLY A 31 0.80 -7.76 5.06
CA GLY A 31 0.85 -8.71 6.17
C GLY A 31 2.26 -9.02 6.66
N ILE A 32 2.37 -10.16 7.35
CA ILE A 32 3.59 -10.60 8.01
C ILE A 32 4.74 -10.89 7.05
N GLY A 33 4.46 -11.38 5.84
CA GLY A 33 5.49 -11.67 4.84
C GLY A 33 6.19 -10.39 4.41
N THR A 34 5.43 -9.34 4.14
CA THR A 34 6.00 -8.02 3.83
C THR A 34 6.73 -7.41 5.01
N MET A 35 6.21 -7.55 6.24
CA MET A 35 6.89 -7.07 7.46
C MET A 35 8.27 -7.71 7.63
N GLU A 36 8.36 -9.03 7.43
CA GLU A 36 9.63 -9.76 7.47
C GLU A 36 10.56 -9.31 6.35
N GLY A 37 10.05 -9.19 5.11
CA GLY A 37 10.84 -8.71 3.97
C GLY A 37 11.41 -7.31 4.20
N CYS A 38 10.60 -6.39 4.71
CA CYS A 38 11.01 -5.02 5.05
C CYS A 38 12.09 -5.00 6.14
N ARG A 39 11.93 -5.81 7.20
CA ARG A 39 12.90 -5.92 8.30
C ARG A 39 14.23 -6.52 7.86
N ASP A 40 14.17 -7.66 7.16
CA ASP A 40 15.32 -8.50 6.84
C ASP A 40 16.17 -7.89 5.72
N TYR A 41 15.52 -7.25 4.73
CA TYR A 41 16.20 -6.69 3.54
C TYR A 41 16.24 -5.16 3.50
N LYS A 42 15.82 -4.50 4.59
CA LYS A 42 15.81 -3.03 4.74
C LYS A 42 15.03 -2.32 3.64
N ALA A 43 13.78 -2.75 3.45
CA ALA A 43 12.80 -2.11 2.58
C ALA A 43 11.71 -1.41 3.40
N LEU A 44 10.98 -0.49 2.77
CA LEU A 44 9.82 0.20 3.33
C LEU A 44 8.58 -0.10 2.48
N HIS A 45 7.44 -0.28 3.14
CA HIS A 45 6.14 -0.20 2.47
C HIS A 45 5.45 1.12 2.85
N CYS A 46 5.18 1.93 1.83
CA CYS A 46 4.51 3.21 1.95
C CYS A 46 3.13 3.16 1.31
N VAL A 47 2.19 3.89 1.91
CA VAL A 47 0.88 4.09 1.30
C VAL A 47 0.76 5.49 0.73
N PHE A 48 0.16 5.57 -0.45
CA PHE A 48 -0.24 6.81 -1.09
C PHE A 48 -1.75 7.03 -0.89
N PRO A 49 -2.23 8.26 -0.65
CA PRO A 49 -3.64 8.55 -0.47
C PRO A 49 -4.52 8.02 -1.62
N ALA A 50 -5.52 7.20 -1.27
CA ALA A 50 -6.42 6.62 -2.27
C ALA A 50 -7.27 7.69 -2.96
N GLY A 51 -7.69 7.43 -4.21
CA GLY A 51 -8.51 8.35 -5.00
C GLY A 51 -7.75 9.53 -5.65
N CYS A 52 -6.48 9.73 -5.30
CA CYS A 52 -5.67 10.86 -5.78
C CYS A 52 -4.80 10.49 -6.99
N ALA A 53 -5.33 9.73 -7.95
CA ALA A 53 -4.55 9.20 -9.06
C ALA A 53 -4.01 10.29 -10.00
N VAL A 54 -4.77 11.38 -10.20
CA VAL A 54 -4.37 12.53 -11.03
C VAL A 54 -3.20 13.27 -10.39
N LEU A 55 -3.27 13.55 -9.08
CA LEU A 55 -2.16 14.18 -8.34
C LEU A 55 -0.87 13.36 -8.43
N ALA A 56 -0.96 12.03 -8.30
CA ALA A 56 0.20 11.17 -8.48
C ALA A 56 0.79 11.23 -9.91
N ALA A 57 -0.05 11.46 -10.92
CA ALA A 57 0.37 11.55 -12.31
C ALA A 57 1.08 12.89 -12.60
N GLU A 58 0.69 13.99 -11.93
CA GLU A 58 1.39 15.28 -12.04
C GLU A 58 2.83 15.23 -11.53
N CYS A 59 3.15 14.29 -10.63
CA CYS A 59 4.51 14.04 -10.15
C CYS A 59 5.38 13.25 -11.15
N VAL A 60 4.80 12.71 -12.23
CA VAL A 60 5.55 11.95 -13.25
C VAL A 60 6.08 12.92 -14.30
N GLU A 61 7.41 13.04 -14.37
CA GLU A 61 8.06 13.91 -15.36
C GLU A 61 8.18 13.23 -16.72
N GLU A 62 8.46 11.92 -16.73
CA GLU A 62 8.76 11.17 -17.95
C GLU A 62 8.49 9.67 -17.77
N VAL A 63 7.98 9.03 -18.82
CA VAL A 63 7.99 7.57 -18.96
C VAL A 63 9.26 7.18 -19.71
N VAL A 64 10.23 6.64 -18.99
CA VAL A 64 11.57 6.31 -19.51
C VAL A 64 11.52 5.03 -20.36
N ASP A 65 10.75 4.04 -19.91
CA ASP A 65 10.64 2.75 -20.60
C ASP A 65 9.37 1.99 -20.19
N ALA A 66 8.99 0.98 -20.96
CA ALA A 66 7.82 0.15 -20.74
C ALA A 66 8.07 -1.29 -21.20
N GLN A 67 8.00 -2.24 -20.27
CA GLN A 67 8.27 -3.67 -20.48
C GLN A 67 6.99 -4.50 -20.30
N TRP A 68 6.91 -5.66 -20.94
CA TRP A 68 5.76 -6.59 -20.88
C TRP A 68 4.43 -5.98 -21.33
N LYS A 69 4.45 -5.26 -22.46
CA LYS A 69 3.30 -4.53 -23.01
C LYS A 69 2.13 -5.44 -23.39
N ASP A 70 2.38 -6.73 -23.61
CA ASP A 70 1.40 -7.76 -23.90
C ASP A 70 0.44 -8.04 -22.73
N LEU A 71 0.82 -7.69 -21.50
CA LEU A 71 -0.04 -7.77 -20.31
C LEU A 71 -1.13 -6.69 -20.28
N GLY A 72 -1.09 -5.74 -21.22
CA GLY A 72 -2.01 -4.61 -21.30
C GLY A 72 -1.55 -3.40 -20.49
N MET A 73 -2.12 -2.24 -20.81
CA MET A 73 -1.72 -0.94 -20.25
C MET A 73 -1.63 -0.92 -18.70
N PRO A 74 -2.56 -1.51 -17.92
CA PRO A 74 -2.50 -1.44 -16.45
C PRO A 74 -1.44 -2.33 -15.80
N GLU A 75 -1.02 -3.43 -16.47
CA GLU A 75 -0.11 -4.44 -15.92
C GLU A 75 1.28 -4.41 -16.58
N THR A 76 1.47 -3.51 -17.55
CA THR A 76 2.79 -3.20 -18.13
C THR A 76 3.73 -2.69 -17.03
N LEU A 77 4.99 -3.13 -17.06
CA LEU A 77 6.03 -2.62 -16.17
C LEU A 77 6.52 -1.27 -16.69
N TRP A 78 5.98 -0.20 -16.12
CA TRP A 78 6.35 1.17 -16.45
C TRP A 78 7.56 1.64 -15.63
N MET A 79 8.57 2.17 -16.31
CA MET A 79 9.69 2.88 -15.68
C MET A 79 9.45 4.37 -15.80
N CYS A 80 9.11 5.01 -14.68
CA CYS A 80 8.79 6.43 -14.64
C CYS A 80 9.87 7.22 -13.88
N LYS A 81 10.28 8.36 -14.44
CA LYS A 81 10.99 9.38 -13.69
C LYS A 81 9.97 10.27 -13.00
N VAL A 82 10.11 10.44 -11.69
CA VAL A 82 9.18 11.20 -10.86
C VAL A 82 9.91 12.26 -10.06
N LYS A 83 9.22 13.37 -9.77
CA LYS A 83 9.70 14.45 -8.92
C LYS A 83 8.70 14.69 -7.80
N GLU A 84 9.20 14.74 -6.56
CA GLU A 84 8.40 15.01 -5.35
C GLU A 84 7.16 14.11 -5.24
N PHE A 85 7.31 12.82 -5.59
CA PHE A 85 6.21 11.87 -5.57
C PHE A 85 5.71 11.62 -4.14
N GLY A 86 4.49 12.06 -3.85
CA GLY A 86 3.91 11.95 -2.52
C GLY A 86 2.59 12.72 -2.37
N PRO A 87 2.07 12.83 -1.14
CA PRO A 87 2.68 12.38 0.10
C PRO A 87 2.68 10.86 0.25
N LEU A 88 3.72 10.32 0.91
CA LEU A 88 3.84 8.91 1.25
C LEU A 88 3.84 8.74 2.77
N ILE A 89 3.04 7.80 3.27
CA ILE A 89 3.01 7.45 4.69
C ILE A 89 3.71 6.10 4.85
N VAL A 90 4.76 6.05 5.67
CA VAL A 90 5.42 4.78 6.02
C VAL A 90 4.43 3.94 6.81
N SER A 91 4.03 2.82 6.22
CA SER A 91 3.06 1.91 6.84
C SER A 91 3.71 0.64 7.38
N ILE A 92 4.81 0.20 6.78
CA ILE A 92 5.68 -0.82 7.34
C ILE A 92 7.11 -0.30 7.30
N ASP A 93 7.78 -0.31 8.45
CA ASP A 93 9.16 0.16 8.59
C ASP A 93 10.19 -0.98 8.54
N THR A 94 11.49 -0.61 8.53
CA THR A 94 12.62 -1.55 8.50
C THR A 94 12.87 -2.27 9.84
N HIS A 95 12.04 -2.02 10.85
CA HIS A 95 12.04 -2.71 12.14
C HIS A 95 10.92 -3.74 12.23
N GLY A 96 10.07 -3.84 11.19
CA GLY A 96 8.94 -4.76 11.16
C GLY A 96 7.71 -4.24 11.90
N ARG A 97 7.60 -2.93 12.16
CA ARG A 97 6.37 -2.33 12.66
C ARG A 97 5.39 -2.12 11.54
N ASN A 98 4.09 -2.27 11.82
CA ASN A 98 3.03 -2.14 10.83
C ASN A 98 1.87 -1.32 11.41
N ILE A 99 1.71 -0.10 10.92
CA ILE A 99 0.73 0.84 11.47
C ILE A 99 -0.71 0.34 11.30
N PHE A 100 -0.99 -0.48 10.28
CA PHE A 100 -2.34 -0.99 10.06
C PHE A 100 -2.69 -2.08 11.06
N GLU A 101 -1.77 -2.99 11.37
CA GLU A 101 -1.98 -4.03 12.38
C GLU A 101 -2.04 -3.43 13.79
N GLU A 102 -1.16 -2.49 14.10
CA GLU A 102 -1.17 -1.75 15.38
C GLU A 102 -2.51 -1.02 15.58
N ASN A 103 -2.95 -0.24 14.58
CA ASN A 103 -4.19 0.51 14.67
C ASN A 103 -5.44 -0.38 14.66
N LYS A 104 -5.41 -1.52 13.97
CA LYS A 104 -6.53 -2.47 13.93
C LYS A 104 -6.87 -2.99 15.32
N LEU A 105 -5.87 -3.22 16.18
CA LEU A 105 -6.10 -3.59 17.58
C LEU A 105 -6.87 -2.50 18.33
N GLU A 106 -6.45 -1.24 18.20
CA GLU A 106 -7.08 -0.10 18.87
C GLU A 106 -8.49 0.18 18.34
N PHE A 107 -8.70 0.09 17.04
CA PHE A 107 -10.01 0.32 16.43
C PHE A 107 -11.00 -0.80 16.74
N ASN A 108 -10.54 -2.05 16.82
CA ASN A 108 -11.39 -3.17 17.22
C ASN A 108 -11.93 -3.03 18.65
N LYS A 109 -11.17 -2.45 19.59
CA LYS A 109 -11.66 -2.15 20.95
C LYS A 109 -12.85 -1.19 20.96
N LYS A 110 -12.88 -0.24 20.01
CA LYS A 110 -13.96 0.76 19.88
C LYS A 110 -15.12 0.29 19.02
N LYS A 111 -14.90 -0.76 18.22
CA LYS A 111 -15.80 -1.23 17.17
C LYS A 111 -17.20 -1.52 17.70
N GLU A 112 -17.33 -2.32 18.77
CA GLU A 112 -18.64 -2.75 19.28
C GLU A 112 -19.50 -1.57 19.77
N ALA A 113 -18.91 -0.65 20.55
CA ALA A 113 -19.62 0.54 21.03
C ALA A 113 -20.07 1.45 19.87
N VAL A 114 -19.23 1.58 18.83
CA VAL A 114 -19.57 2.37 17.64
C VAL A 114 -20.65 1.68 16.80
N ILE A 115 -20.62 0.35 16.67
CA ILE A 115 -21.65 -0.42 15.97
C ILE A 115 -23.00 -0.24 16.68
N GLU A 116 -23.05 -0.40 18.00
CA GLU A 116 -24.28 -0.24 18.78
C GLU A 116 -24.89 1.16 18.59
N GLU A 117 -24.04 2.19 18.57
CA GLU A 117 -24.49 3.56 18.34
C GLU A 117 -24.99 3.77 16.91
N ILE A 118 -24.24 3.32 15.90
CA ILE A 118 -24.64 3.47 14.49
C ILE A 118 -25.96 2.76 14.22
N CYS A 119 -26.14 1.54 14.74
CA CYS A 119 -27.36 0.75 14.55
C CYS A 119 -28.63 1.54 14.89
N LYS A 120 -28.65 2.27 16.02
CA LYS A 120 -29.79 3.12 16.43
C LYS A 120 -30.22 4.15 15.37
N HIS A 121 -29.30 4.56 14.50
CA HIS A 121 -29.55 5.58 13.48
C HIS A 121 -29.79 4.98 12.09
N VAL A 122 -29.56 3.68 11.88
CA VAL A 122 -29.69 3.02 10.57
C VAL A 122 -30.77 1.93 10.54
N ASP A 123 -31.65 1.90 11.55
CA ASP A 123 -32.78 0.96 11.68
C ASP A 123 -33.76 0.94 10.48
N PHE A 124 -33.66 1.92 9.57
CA PHE A 124 -34.45 1.98 8.33
C PHE A 124 -33.88 1.12 7.19
N ILE A 125 -32.66 0.60 7.31
CA ILE A 125 -32.04 -0.33 6.36
C ILE A 125 -32.37 -1.76 6.84
N LYS A 126 -33.50 -2.30 6.37
CA LYS A 126 -33.88 -3.72 6.55
C LYS A 126 -33.27 -4.61 5.48
#